data_AF-A0A429GBJ1-F1
#
_entry.id   AF-A0A429GBJ1-F1
#
_cell.length_a   1.000
_cell.length_b   1.000
_cell.length_c   1.000
_cell.angle_alpha   90.00
_cell.angle_beta   90.00
_cell.angle_gamma   90.00
#
_symmetry.space_group_name_H-M   'P 1'
#
loop_
_entity.id
_entity.type
_entity.pdbx_description
1 polymer ?
#
loop_
_entity_poly.entity_id
_entity_poly.type
_entity_poly.pdbx_seq_one_letter_code
_entity_poly.pdbx_strand_id
1 'polypeptide(L)'
;MVPLSTLGEGDCYTGVAPNATRLASVKTAPCDGPHQGEVIAVAPLSAAPRAEGVRREDSTQVDLAAPLCVERAAFLEKSRFLPDLKPYVHVGSGAPGAEPTITCAMHYTGSDVLDTRLAETLDPDLTTYATLKVGKCIEDLDDVDYETWPVEIARPVPCTRPHRYQLFANFGVPAFEGATWYPRPQQEIDEEADRECVAKAQRKLPGAPAVELEITRYVGKPEQGIRNAPVLCFVGRLDRADLKESIVSK
;
A
#
# COMPACT_ATOMS: atom_id res chain seq x y z
N MET A 1 31.56 -11.49 -5.56
CA MET A 1 30.33 -11.11 -6.29
C MET A 1 29.78 -12.39 -6.89
N VAL A 2 28.48 -12.63 -6.76
CA VAL A 2 27.76 -13.77 -7.32
C VAL A 2 26.58 -13.26 -8.15
N PRO A 3 26.10 -13.98 -9.17
CA PRO A 3 24.88 -13.60 -9.88
C PRO A 3 23.68 -13.59 -8.94
N LEU A 4 22.78 -12.62 -9.07
CA LEU A 4 21.56 -12.57 -8.24
C LEU A 4 20.74 -13.88 -8.35
N SER A 5 20.70 -14.47 -9.55
CA SER A 5 20.02 -15.74 -9.83
C SER A 5 20.58 -16.96 -9.08
N THR A 6 21.71 -16.82 -8.40
CA THR A 6 22.27 -17.90 -7.56
C THR A 6 21.80 -17.83 -6.11
N LEU A 7 21.11 -16.76 -5.72
CA LEU A 7 20.55 -16.60 -4.39
C LEU A 7 19.18 -17.29 -4.29
N GLY A 8 18.93 -17.89 -3.13
CA GLY A 8 17.64 -18.50 -2.78
C GLY A 8 16.69 -17.50 -2.14
N GLU A 9 15.43 -17.90 -1.97
CA GLU A 9 14.45 -17.16 -1.18
C GLU A 9 14.95 -17.01 0.28
N GLY A 10 14.87 -15.78 0.80
CA GLY A 10 15.36 -15.39 2.12
C GLY A 10 16.85 -15.07 2.21
N ASP A 11 17.60 -15.10 1.10
CA ASP A 11 19.00 -14.69 1.07
C ASP A 11 19.14 -13.17 0.96
N CYS A 12 20.04 -12.61 1.77
CA CYS A 12 20.34 -11.18 1.79
C CYS A 12 21.61 -10.84 1.03
N TYR A 13 21.67 -9.63 0.48
CA TYR A 13 22.79 -9.18 -0.35
C TYR A 13 23.17 -7.71 -0.17
N THR A 14 24.38 -7.38 -0.61
CA THR A 14 24.99 -6.05 -0.61
C THR A 14 25.87 -5.86 -1.85
N GLY A 15 26.64 -4.78 -1.91
CA GLY A 15 27.57 -4.48 -2.99
C GLY A 15 26.90 -3.90 -4.24
N VAL A 16 25.74 -3.30 -4.06
CA VAL A 16 24.92 -2.69 -5.11
C VAL A 16 24.80 -1.20 -4.82
N ALA A 17 24.86 -0.36 -5.87
CA ALA A 17 24.57 1.06 -5.70
C ALA A 17 23.08 1.28 -5.35
N PRO A 18 22.73 2.23 -4.46
CA PRO A 18 21.34 2.52 -4.13
C PRO A 18 20.46 2.85 -5.34
N ASN A 19 21.04 3.41 -6.41
CA ASN A 19 20.35 3.77 -7.65
C ASN A 19 20.54 2.75 -8.80
N ALA A 20 20.99 1.53 -8.51
CA ALA A 20 21.26 0.54 -9.55
C ALA A 20 19.97 0.11 -10.26
N THR A 21 19.78 0.44 -11.53
CA THR A 21 18.56 0.05 -12.28
C THR A 21 18.52 -1.43 -12.69
N ARG A 22 19.59 -2.19 -12.42
CA ARG A 22 19.70 -3.63 -12.68
C ARG A 22 20.55 -4.31 -11.61
N LEU A 23 20.08 -5.46 -11.13
CA LEU A 23 20.78 -6.31 -10.16
C LEU A 23 21.29 -7.59 -10.83
N ALA A 24 22.42 -7.51 -11.52
CA ALA A 24 23.00 -8.69 -12.18
C ALA A 24 23.96 -9.47 -11.26
N SER A 25 24.72 -8.77 -10.42
CA SER A 25 25.71 -9.37 -9.53
C SER A 25 25.74 -8.64 -8.20
N VAL A 26 25.80 -9.40 -7.12
CA VAL A 26 25.70 -8.92 -5.75
C VAL A 26 26.74 -9.62 -4.87
N LYS A 27 26.90 -9.19 -3.62
CA LYS A 27 27.63 -9.93 -2.59
C LYS A 27 26.61 -10.50 -1.61
N THR A 28 26.73 -11.77 -1.23
CA THR A 28 25.92 -12.33 -0.15
C THR A 28 26.23 -11.60 1.16
N ALA A 29 25.22 -11.43 1.99
CA ALA A 29 25.31 -10.77 3.29
C ALA A 29 24.45 -11.52 4.32
N PRO A 30 24.82 -11.48 5.62
CA PRO A 30 23.93 -11.93 6.68
C PRO A 30 22.68 -11.04 6.73
N CYS A 31 21.51 -11.64 6.97
CA CYS A 31 20.26 -10.90 7.11
C CYS A 31 20.08 -10.24 8.48
N ASP A 32 20.83 -10.71 9.48
CA ASP A 32 20.95 -10.15 10.84
C ASP A 32 22.11 -9.14 10.96
N GLY A 33 22.57 -8.62 9.81
CA GLY A 33 23.55 -7.54 9.73
C GLY A 33 23.25 -6.62 8.56
N PRO A 34 24.00 -5.51 8.41
CA PRO A 34 23.74 -4.53 7.36
C PRO A 34 23.76 -5.14 5.96
N HIS A 35 22.64 -5.01 5.24
CA HIS A 35 22.47 -5.45 3.87
C HIS A 35 21.65 -4.43 3.07
N GLN A 36 21.55 -4.64 1.77
CA GLN A 36 20.90 -3.72 0.83
C GLN A 36 19.69 -4.35 0.14
N GLY A 37 19.42 -5.64 0.36
CA GLY A 37 18.22 -6.27 -0.14
C GLY A 37 18.12 -7.74 0.20
N GLU A 38 16.95 -8.30 -0.03
CA GLU A 38 16.61 -9.69 0.23
C GLU A 38 15.87 -10.27 -1.00
N VAL A 39 16.17 -11.52 -1.33
CA VAL A 39 15.40 -12.28 -2.33
C VAL A 39 14.12 -12.78 -1.66
N ILE A 40 12.97 -12.31 -2.13
CA ILE A 40 11.67 -12.60 -1.51
C ILE A 40 10.95 -13.79 -2.17
N ALA A 41 11.38 -14.20 -3.37
CA ALA A 41 10.86 -15.41 -4.03
C ALA A 41 11.80 -15.89 -5.14
N VAL A 42 11.82 -17.20 -5.34
CA VAL A 42 12.40 -17.86 -6.52
C VAL A 42 11.41 -18.86 -7.08
N ALA A 43 11.11 -18.81 -8.38
CA ALA A 43 10.07 -19.65 -8.98
C ALA A 43 10.33 -19.91 -10.47
N PRO A 44 9.81 -21.01 -11.05
CA PRO A 44 9.80 -21.17 -12.51
C PRO A 44 8.89 -20.14 -13.19
N LEU A 45 9.18 -19.77 -14.44
CA LEU A 45 8.41 -18.78 -15.20
C LEU A 45 6.92 -19.19 -15.37
N SER A 46 6.61 -20.48 -15.42
CA SER A 46 5.24 -21.01 -15.47
C SER A 46 4.43 -20.76 -14.20
N ALA A 47 5.07 -20.48 -13.07
CA ALA A 47 4.38 -20.11 -11.84
C ALA A 47 3.85 -18.66 -11.88
N ALA A 48 4.28 -17.85 -12.85
CA ALA A 48 3.79 -16.48 -12.95
C ALA A 48 2.31 -16.45 -13.36
N PRO A 49 1.46 -15.70 -12.64
CA PRO A 49 0.06 -15.59 -13.00
C PRO A 49 -0.08 -14.88 -14.35
N ARG A 50 -1.13 -15.22 -15.08
CA ARG A 50 -1.41 -14.58 -16.37
C ARG A 50 -1.86 -13.14 -16.12
N ALA A 51 -1.02 -12.18 -16.48
CA ALA A 51 -1.42 -10.77 -16.43
C ALA A 51 -2.62 -10.51 -17.35
N GLU A 52 -3.67 -9.89 -16.82
CA GLU A 52 -4.82 -9.45 -17.60
C GLU A 52 -4.39 -8.38 -18.62
N GLY A 53 -4.91 -8.44 -19.85
CA GLY A 53 -4.61 -7.47 -20.90
C GLY A 53 -3.23 -7.60 -21.56
N VAL A 54 -2.33 -8.44 -21.03
CA VAL A 54 -0.98 -8.65 -21.58
C VAL A 54 -0.98 -9.80 -22.59
N ARG A 55 -0.77 -9.49 -23.89
CA ARG A 55 -0.57 -10.52 -24.91
C ARG A 55 0.84 -11.08 -24.77
N ARG A 56 0.94 -12.39 -24.53
CA ARG A 56 2.21 -13.11 -24.33
C ARG A 56 3.21 -12.91 -25.48
N GLU A 57 2.70 -12.67 -26.67
CA GLU A 57 3.47 -12.48 -27.92
C GLU A 57 4.24 -11.16 -27.95
N ASP A 58 3.76 -10.14 -27.24
CA ASP A 58 4.33 -8.77 -27.22
C ASP A 58 5.11 -8.46 -25.94
N SER A 59 5.29 -9.45 -25.06
CA SER A 59 5.79 -9.26 -23.69
C SER A 59 7.19 -9.83 -23.50
N THR A 60 8.04 -9.11 -22.77
CA THR A 60 9.33 -9.66 -22.32
C THR A 60 9.11 -10.70 -21.23
N GLN A 61 10.11 -11.57 -20.98
CA GLN A 61 10.03 -12.50 -19.86
C GLN A 61 9.91 -11.79 -18.50
N VAL A 62 10.46 -10.58 -18.38
CA VAL A 62 10.35 -9.75 -17.18
C VAL A 62 8.90 -9.29 -16.98
N ASP A 63 8.22 -8.86 -18.04
CA ASP A 63 6.82 -8.44 -17.97
C ASP A 63 5.91 -9.59 -17.54
N LEU A 64 6.22 -10.81 -17.99
CA LEU A 64 5.51 -12.02 -17.58
C LEU A 64 5.77 -12.39 -16.11
N ALA A 65 6.97 -12.12 -15.60
CA ALA A 65 7.37 -12.46 -14.23
C ALA A 65 6.94 -11.42 -13.18
N ALA A 66 6.79 -10.16 -13.58
CA ALA A 66 6.51 -9.05 -12.67
C ALA A 66 5.26 -9.25 -11.78
N PRO A 67 4.11 -9.76 -12.29
CA PRO A 67 2.93 -10.02 -11.47
C PRO A 67 3.21 -10.95 -10.27
N LEU A 68 4.02 -12.00 -10.49
CA LEU A 68 4.40 -12.91 -9.39
C LEU A 68 5.23 -12.16 -8.33
N CYS A 69 6.18 -11.33 -8.75
CA CYS A 69 7.01 -10.60 -7.81
C CYS A 69 6.21 -9.55 -7.03
N VAL A 70 5.21 -8.92 -7.65
CA VAL A 70 4.27 -8.03 -6.96
C VAL A 70 3.46 -8.80 -5.91
N GLU A 71 2.86 -9.93 -6.30
CA GLU A 71 2.11 -10.80 -5.37
C GLU A 71 2.98 -11.24 -4.18
N ARG A 72 4.23 -11.63 -4.45
CA ARG A 72 5.19 -12.06 -3.43
C ARG A 72 5.70 -10.91 -2.56
N ALA A 73 5.66 -9.68 -3.04
CA ALA A 73 6.05 -8.50 -2.26
C ALA A 73 4.90 -7.95 -1.40
N ALA A 74 3.65 -8.38 -1.60
CA ALA A 74 2.47 -7.80 -0.94
C ALA A 74 2.54 -7.83 0.60
N PHE A 75 3.22 -8.83 1.19
CA PHE A 75 3.38 -8.87 2.65
C PHE A 75 4.17 -7.68 3.21
N LEU A 76 4.96 -6.99 2.38
CA LEU A 76 5.80 -5.84 2.75
C LEU A 76 5.07 -4.50 2.76
N GLU A 77 3.78 -4.46 2.41
CA GLU A 77 2.98 -3.23 2.46
C GLU A 77 3.09 -2.55 3.85
N LYS A 78 3.19 -3.34 4.92
CA LYS A 78 3.35 -2.83 6.29
C LYS A 78 4.81 -2.65 6.72
N SER A 79 5.78 -2.73 5.82
CA SER A 79 7.18 -2.47 6.18
C SER A 79 7.37 -1.00 6.54
N ARG A 80 8.09 -0.74 7.65
CA ARG A 80 8.57 0.61 8.00
C ARG A 80 9.50 1.20 6.94
N PHE A 81 10.12 0.36 6.10
CA PHE A 81 11.02 0.78 5.03
C PHE A 81 10.35 0.83 3.65
N LEU A 82 9.04 0.56 3.53
CA LEU A 82 8.35 0.46 2.23
C LEU A 82 8.70 1.58 1.22
N PRO A 83 8.76 2.88 1.58
CA PRO A 83 9.07 3.95 0.62
C PRO A 83 10.43 3.77 -0.08
N ASP A 84 11.36 3.14 0.62
CA ASP A 84 12.74 2.88 0.20
C ASP A 84 12.95 1.48 -0.37
N LEU A 85 11.93 0.63 -0.36
CA LEU A 85 11.99 -0.69 -0.97
C LEU A 85 11.62 -0.61 -2.45
N LYS A 86 12.53 -1.06 -3.31
CA LYS A 86 12.35 -1.12 -4.76
C LYS A 86 12.33 -2.58 -5.23
N PRO A 87 11.26 -3.02 -5.91
CA PRO A 87 11.18 -4.37 -6.43
C PRO A 87 12.14 -4.54 -7.61
N TYR A 88 12.79 -5.69 -7.66
CA TYR A 88 13.61 -6.14 -8.79
C TYR A 88 13.16 -7.51 -9.23
N VAL A 89 12.97 -7.62 -10.54
CA VAL A 89 12.60 -8.86 -11.23
C VAL A 89 13.77 -9.26 -12.10
N HIS A 90 14.29 -10.45 -11.86
CA HIS A 90 15.29 -11.07 -12.71
C HIS A 90 14.72 -12.37 -13.27
N VAL A 91 14.93 -12.61 -14.57
CA VAL A 91 14.62 -13.89 -15.20
C VAL A 91 15.92 -14.49 -15.72
N GLY A 92 16.36 -15.58 -15.10
CA GLY A 92 17.52 -16.34 -15.49
C GLY A 92 17.17 -17.31 -16.63
N SER A 93 18.01 -17.37 -17.66
CA SER A 93 17.78 -18.16 -18.87
C SER A 93 17.88 -19.68 -18.70
N GLY A 94 18.22 -20.17 -17.51
CA GLY A 94 18.37 -21.60 -17.22
C GLY A 94 19.46 -22.29 -18.07
N ALA A 95 19.63 -23.60 -17.87
CA ALA A 95 20.36 -24.42 -18.83
C ALA A 95 19.56 -24.57 -20.14
N PRO A 96 20.18 -24.85 -21.30
CA PRO A 96 19.44 -25.10 -22.53
C PRO A 96 18.37 -26.18 -22.35
N GLY A 97 17.10 -25.84 -22.60
CA GLY A 97 15.95 -26.73 -22.42
C GLY A 97 15.36 -26.74 -21.01
N ALA A 98 15.98 -26.05 -20.05
CA ALA A 98 15.38 -25.80 -18.74
C ALA A 98 14.43 -24.61 -18.80
N GLU A 99 13.42 -24.64 -17.95
CA GLU A 99 12.50 -23.52 -17.79
C GLU A 99 13.22 -22.30 -17.17
N PRO A 100 12.99 -21.07 -17.69
CA PRO A 100 13.53 -19.87 -17.08
C PRO A 100 13.08 -19.72 -15.63
N THR A 101 13.98 -19.23 -14.78
CA THR A 101 13.71 -19.03 -13.35
C THR A 101 13.55 -17.54 -13.06
N ILE A 102 12.47 -17.20 -12.35
CA ILE A 102 12.19 -15.88 -11.79
C ILE A 102 12.89 -15.76 -10.45
N THR A 103 13.59 -14.67 -10.24
CA THR A 103 14.09 -14.23 -8.93
C THR A 103 13.46 -12.87 -8.63
N CYS A 104 12.66 -12.81 -7.57
CA CYS A 104 12.05 -11.59 -7.05
C CYS A 104 12.88 -11.11 -5.87
N ALA A 105 13.39 -9.88 -5.94
CA ALA A 105 14.17 -9.28 -4.87
C ALA A 105 13.60 -7.92 -4.50
N MET A 106 13.77 -7.54 -3.24
CA MET A 106 13.48 -6.19 -2.77
C MET A 106 14.80 -5.54 -2.39
N HIS A 107 15.07 -4.38 -2.97
CA HIS A 107 16.30 -3.62 -2.78
C HIS A 107 15.99 -2.35 -1.99
N TYR A 108 16.75 -2.11 -0.93
CA TYR A 108 16.61 -0.96 -0.06
C TYR A 108 17.49 0.20 -0.53
N THR A 109 16.88 1.36 -0.74
CA THR A 109 17.52 2.57 -1.28
C THR A 109 17.60 3.72 -0.29
N GLY A 110 17.12 3.54 0.93
CA GLY A 110 17.03 4.58 1.94
C GLY A 110 18.37 4.90 2.59
N SER A 111 18.37 5.94 3.43
CA SER A 111 19.57 6.39 4.15
C SER A 111 19.84 5.67 5.46
N ASP A 112 18.85 4.94 5.99
CA ASP A 112 19.00 4.17 7.23
C ASP A 112 19.72 2.83 6.97
N VAL A 113 19.84 2.00 8.01
CA VAL A 113 20.43 0.68 7.91
C VAL A 113 19.33 -0.38 7.92
N LEU A 114 19.32 -1.23 6.89
CA LEU A 114 18.57 -2.48 6.91
C LEU A 114 19.48 -3.58 7.47
N ASP A 115 19.25 -3.96 8.72
CA ASP A 115 20.04 -4.96 9.47
C ASP A 115 19.21 -6.14 10.00
N THR A 116 17.94 -6.23 9.57
CA THR A 116 17.02 -7.31 9.86
C THR A 116 16.35 -7.80 8.58
N ARG A 117 15.85 -9.04 8.58
CA ARG A 117 15.02 -9.56 7.47
C ARG A 117 13.83 -8.65 7.19
N LEU A 118 13.39 -8.58 5.95
CA LEU A 118 12.25 -7.73 5.56
C LEU A 118 10.95 -8.12 6.30
N ALA A 119 10.74 -9.40 6.58
CA ALA A 119 9.61 -9.87 7.39
C ALA A 119 9.59 -9.30 8.82
N GLU A 120 10.74 -8.92 9.37
CA GLU A 120 10.87 -8.32 10.71
C GLU A 120 10.74 -6.78 10.67
N THR A 121 10.67 -6.21 9.48
CA THR A 121 10.45 -4.76 9.28
C THR A 121 8.97 -4.38 9.27
N LEU A 122 8.09 -5.39 9.31
CA LEU A 122 6.65 -5.19 9.34
C LEU A 122 6.26 -4.47 10.63
N ASP A 123 5.58 -3.35 10.47
CA ASP A 123 5.03 -2.57 11.57
C ASP A 123 3.59 -3.04 11.83
N PRO A 124 3.32 -3.72 12.97
CA PRO A 124 1.99 -4.19 13.30
C PRO A 124 1.01 -3.05 13.59
N ASP A 125 1.50 -1.85 13.86
CA ASP A 125 0.69 -0.65 14.10
C ASP A 125 0.27 0.04 12.79
N LEU A 126 0.87 -0.32 11.65
CA LEU A 126 0.41 0.11 10.34
C LEU A 126 -0.91 -0.57 9.96
N THR A 127 -1.82 0.23 9.46
CA THR A 127 -3.20 -0.15 9.12
C THR A 127 -3.51 0.29 7.69
N THR A 128 -4.51 -0.30 7.05
CA THR A 128 -5.01 0.24 5.78
C THR A 128 -5.99 1.38 6.05
N TYR A 129 -6.28 2.21 5.05
CA TYR A 129 -7.32 3.22 5.21
C TYR A 129 -8.69 2.59 5.50
N ALA A 130 -9.07 1.45 4.89
CA ALA A 130 -10.34 0.77 5.21
C ALA A 130 -10.47 0.39 6.69
N THR A 131 -9.35 0.08 7.34
CA THR A 131 -9.29 -0.34 8.75
C THR A 131 -8.89 0.79 9.70
N LEU A 132 -8.70 2.02 9.18
CA LEU A 132 -8.32 3.19 9.96
C LEU A 132 -9.42 3.54 10.97
N LYS A 133 -9.01 3.70 12.23
CA LYS A 133 -9.93 3.99 13.33
C LYS A 133 -10.24 5.49 13.40
N VAL A 134 -11.49 5.82 13.71
CA VAL A 134 -11.92 7.20 13.99
C VAL A 134 -11.02 7.84 15.06
N GLY A 135 -10.67 9.11 14.85
CA GLY A 135 -9.78 9.90 15.67
C GLY A 135 -8.31 9.87 15.22
N LYS A 136 -7.93 9.00 14.28
CA LYS A 136 -6.57 8.97 13.72
C LYS A 136 -6.31 10.19 12.83
N CYS A 137 -5.09 10.70 12.91
CA CYS A 137 -4.63 11.89 12.19
C CYS A 137 -3.68 11.50 11.06
N ILE A 138 -3.85 12.10 9.90
CA ILE A 138 -3.10 11.83 8.67
C ILE A 138 -2.38 13.13 8.27
N GLU A 139 -1.10 13.02 7.97
CA GLU A 139 -0.27 14.16 7.60
C GLU A 139 -0.79 14.83 6.33
N ASP A 140 -1.11 14.05 5.29
CA ASP A 140 -1.76 14.50 4.06
C ASP A 140 -2.49 13.34 3.35
N LEU A 141 -3.48 13.66 2.51
CA LEU A 141 -4.22 12.74 1.64
C LEU A 141 -3.91 12.95 0.15
N ASP A 142 -3.02 13.89 -0.20
CA ASP A 142 -2.72 14.27 -1.59
C ASP A 142 -2.18 13.09 -2.46
N ASP A 143 -1.56 12.07 -1.85
CA ASP A 143 -1.03 10.88 -2.55
C ASP A 143 -1.98 9.67 -2.54
N VAL A 144 -3.18 9.79 -1.97
CA VAL A 144 -4.14 8.68 -1.87
C VAL A 144 -4.93 8.53 -3.15
N ASP A 145 -4.89 7.35 -3.77
CA ASP A 145 -5.65 7.07 -4.99
C ASP A 145 -7.12 6.77 -4.66
N TYR A 146 -8.04 7.55 -5.23
CA TYR A 146 -9.48 7.40 -5.00
C TYR A 146 -10.06 6.04 -5.40
N GLU A 147 -9.40 5.30 -6.29
CA GLU A 147 -9.86 4.00 -6.76
C GLU A 147 -9.34 2.84 -5.89
N THR A 148 -8.17 3.01 -5.25
CA THR A 148 -7.49 1.93 -4.51
C THR A 148 -7.28 2.21 -3.03
N TRP A 149 -7.70 3.37 -2.52
CA TRP A 149 -7.50 3.78 -1.14
C TRP A 149 -7.84 2.72 -0.07
N PRO A 150 -8.87 1.86 -0.17
CA PRO A 150 -9.23 0.96 0.93
C PRO A 150 -8.08 0.04 1.37
N VAL A 151 -7.27 -0.41 0.41
CA VAL A 151 -6.15 -1.33 0.63
C VAL A 151 -4.82 -0.60 0.84
N GLU A 152 -4.76 0.69 0.54
CA GLU A 152 -3.56 1.50 0.78
C GLU A 152 -3.26 1.65 2.27
N ILE A 153 -1.98 1.68 2.58
CA ILE A 153 -1.48 1.77 3.95
C ILE A 153 -1.65 3.19 4.46
N ALA A 154 -2.52 3.34 5.45
CA ALA A 154 -2.65 4.56 6.21
C ALA A 154 -1.45 4.69 7.16
N ARG A 155 -0.78 5.84 7.12
CA ARG A 155 0.34 6.17 8.00
C ARG A 155 -0.08 7.23 9.01
N PRO A 156 -0.82 6.85 10.08
CA PRO A 156 -1.31 7.83 11.02
C PRO A 156 -0.18 8.44 11.85
N VAL A 157 -0.26 9.74 12.05
CA VAL A 157 0.62 10.50 12.94
C VAL A 157 -0.09 10.75 14.29
N PRO A 158 0.66 10.92 15.40
CA PRO A 158 0.11 11.48 16.62
C PRO A 158 -0.59 12.81 16.35
N CYS A 159 -1.84 12.95 16.80
CA CYS A 159 -2.63 14.17 16.61
C CYS A 159 -2.07 15.41 17.34
N THR A 160 -1.07 15.22 18.21
CA THR A 160 -0.30 16.30 18.84
C THR A 160 0.81 16.86 17.95
N ARG A 161 1.07 16.23 16.79
CA ARG A 161 1.93 16.76 15.73
C ARG A 161 1.06 17.47 14.68
N PRO A 162 1.62 18.45 13.95
CA PRO A 162 0.95 19.04 12.78
C PRO A 162 0.46 17.95 11.82
N HIS A 163 -0.79 18.06 11.37
CA HIS A 163 -1.41 17.13 10.43
C HIS A 163 -2.50 17.84 9.64
N ARG A 164 -2.69 17.46 8.38
CA ARG A 164 -3.68 18.09 7.51
C ARG A 164 -5.10 17.61 7.81
N TYR A 165 -5.26 16.33 8.10
CA TYR A 165 -6.56 15.69 8.19
C TYR A 165 -6.72 14.82 9.44
N GLN A 166 -7.93 14.80 10.01
CA GLN A 166 -8.32 13.86 11.05
C GLN A 166 -9.55 13.07 10.63
N LEU A 167 -9.50 11.73 10.77
CA LEU A 167 -10.63 10.86 10.47
C LEU A 167 -11.70 11.02 11.56
N PHE A 168 -12.91 11.46 11.20
CA PHE A 168 -14.01 11.61 12.17
C PHE A 168 -15.14 10.58 11.99
N ALA A 169 -15.18 9.88 10.86
CA ALA A 169 -16.13 8.81 10.61
C ALA A 169 -15.56 7.74 9.66
N ASN A 170 -15.85 6.46 9.97
CA ASN A 170 -15.61 5.29 9.13
C ASN A 170 -16.88 4.43 9.19
N PHE A 171 -17.53 4.16 8.06
CA PHE A 171 -18.76 3.37 7.97
C PHE A 171 -18.90 2.74 6.58
N GLY A 172 -19.95 1.94 6.38
CA GLY A 172 -20.30 1.39 5.07
C GLY A 172 -21.66 1.90 4.61
N VAL A 173 -21.79 2.19 3.31
CA VAL A 173 -23.06 2.48 2.63
C VAL A 173 -23.47 1.25 1.83
N PRO A 174 -24.72 0.76 1.91
CA PRO A 174 -25.17 -0.36 1.10
C PRO A 174 -24.92 -0.10 -0.39
N ALA A 175 -24.16 -0.98 -1.05
CA ALA A 175 -23.81 -0.87 -2.46
C ALA A 175 -24.67 -1.74 -3.37
N PHE A 176 -25.53 -2.59 -2.79
CA PHE A 176 -26.42 -3.49 -3.51
C PHE A 176 -27.85 -3.41 -2.98
N GLU A 177 -28.84 -3.64 -3.84
CA GLU A 177 -30.26 -3.54 -3.50
C GLU A 177 -30.79 -4.80 -2.81
N GLY A 178 -31.36 -4.65 -1.62
CA GLY A 178 -32.13 -5.71 -0.95
C GLY A 178 -31.38 -7.04 -0.81
N ALA A 179 -32.08 -8.16 -1.03
CA ALA A 179 -31.46 -9.49 -1.00
C ALA A 179 -30.67 -9.81 -2.28
N THR A 180 -30.91 -9.08 -3.38
CA THR A 180 -30.23 -9.29 -4.65
C THR A 180 -28.83 -8.66 -4.59
N TRP A 181 -27.88 -9.17 -5.38
CA TRP A 181 -26.55 -8.56 -5.54
C TRP A 181 -26.57 -7.58 -6.72
N TYR A 182 -27.69 -6.89 -6.92
CA TYR A 182 -27.81 -5.89 -7.97
C TYR A 182 -27.14 -4.59 -7.50
N PRO A 183 -26.09 -4.10 -8.19
CA PRO A 183 -25.34 -2.94 -7.74
C PRO A 183 -26.21 -1.68 -7.84
N ARG A 184 -26.16 -0.86 -6.80
CA ARG A 184 -26.77 0.48 -6.81
C ARG A 184 -25.96 1.42 -7.70
N PRO A 185 -26.59 2.45 -8.29
CA PRO A 185 -25.87 3.51 -8.99
C PRO A 185 -24.85 4.20 -8.06
N GLN A 186 -23.62 4.40 -8.52
CA GLN A 186 -22.56 5.04 -7.73
C GLN A 186 -22.98 6.42 -7.20
N GLN A 187 -23.70 7.20 -8.01
CA GLN A 187 -24.21 8.51 -7.60
C GLN A 187 -25.09 8.44 -6.33
N GLU A 188 -25.93 7.41 -6.19
CA GLU A 188 -26.76 7.26 -5.00
C GLU A 188 -25.95 6.90 -3.76
N ILE A 189 -24.90 6.08 -3.93
CA ILE A 189 -23.97 5.71 -2.87
C ILE A 189 -23.22 6.96 -2.40
N ASP A 190 -22.72 7.77 -3.34
CA ASP A 190 -21.99 9.00 -3.05
C ASP A 190 -22.87 10.04 -2.34
N GLU A 191 -24.10 10.25 -2.82
CA GLU A 191 -25.06 11.17 -2.18
C GLU A 191 -25.45 10.71 -0.77
N GLU A 192 -25.56 9.41 -0.52
CA GLU A 192 -25.82 8.86 0.81
C GLU A 192 -24.62 9.00 1.74
N ALA A 193 -23.42 8.69 1.24
CA ALA A 193 -22.16 8.91 1.95
C ALA A 193 -22.02 10.38 2.37
N ASP A 194 -22.37 11.33 1.51
CA ASP A 194 -22.33 12.77 1.78
C ASP A 194 -23.22 13.17 2.94
N ARG A 195 -24.50 12.78 2.85
CA ARG A 195 -25.47 13.08 3.90
C ARG A 195 -25.01 12.51 5.23
N GLU A 196 -24.50 11.28 5.24
CA GLU A 196 -24.00 10.63 6.45
C GLU A 196 -22.71 11.27 6.99
N CYS A 197 -21.75 11.67 6.14
CA CYS A 197 -20.56 12.41 6.56
C CYS A 197 -20.96 13.73 7.23
N VAL A 198 -21.86 14.51 6.62
CA VAL A 198 -22.35 15.79 7.18
C VAL A 198 -23.09 15.55 8.51
N ALA A 199 -23.97 14.56 8.59
CA ALA A 199 -24.69 14.24 9.82
C ALA A 199 -23.75 13.77 10.95
N LYS A 200 -22.69 13.02 10.62
CA LYS A 200 -21.66 12.60 11.59
C LYS A 200 -20.77 13.77 12.00
N ALA A 201 -20.43 14.68 11.08
CA ALA A 201 -19.66 15.88 11.36
C ALA A 201 -20.34 16.75 12.43
N GLN A 202 -21.65 16.99 12.29
CA GLN A 202 -22.45 17.74 13.27
C GLN A 202 -22.42 17.14 14.69
N ARG A 203 -22.18 15.82 14.82
CA ARG A 203 -22.10 15.12 16.11
C ARG A 203 -20.69 15.00 16.67
N LYS A 204 -19.68 14.94 15.79
CA LYS A 204 -18.30 14.58 16.15
C LYS A 204 -17.33 15.76 16.14
N LEU A 205 -17.66 16.84 15.44
CA LEU A 205 -16.84 18.04 15.32
C LEU A 205 -17.36 19.16 16.26
N PRO A 206 -16.52 20.16 16.56
CA PRO A 206 -16.95 21.30 17.36
C PRO A 206 -18.09 22.06 16.67
N GLY A 207 -19.13 22.43 17.42
CA GLY A 207 -20.30 23.13 16.86
C GLY A 207 -20.02 24.58 16.43
N ALA A 208 -18.94 25.20 16.92
CA ALA A 208 -18.48 26.53 16.54
C ALA A 208 -16.94 26.55 16.47
N PRO A 209 -16.34 26.00 15.41
CA PRO A 209 -14.89 25.92 15.30
C PRO A 209 -14.29 27.33 15.15
N ALA A 210 -13.10 27.55 15.72
CA ALA A 210 -12.39 28.82 15.63
C ALA A 210 -11.88 29.14 14.21
N VAL A 211 -11.90 28.14 13.32
CA VAL A 211 -11.47 28.20 11.93
C VAL A 211 -12.48 27.46 11.06
N GLU A 212 -12.61 27.86 9.80
CA GLU A 212 -13.45 27.14 8.85
C GLU A 212 -12.86 25.76 8.55
N LEU A 213 -13.73 24.74 8.56
CA LEU A 213 -13.36 23.34 8.36
C LEU A 213 -13.78 22.87 6.98
N GLU A 214 -12.94 22.04 6.38
CA GLU A 214 -13.31 21.27 5.19
C GLU A 214 -13.61 19.82 5.58
N ILE A 215 -14.56 19.21 4.88
CA ILE A 215 -14.87 17.78 4.99
C ILE A 215 -14.45 17.12 3.70
N THR A 216 -13.50 16.20 3.79
CA THR A 216 -13.02 15.38 2.68
C THR A 216 -13.56 13.98 2.85
N ARG A 217 -14.07 13.36 1.78
CA ARG A 217 -14.64 12.02 1.80
C ARG A 217 -13.93 11.11 0.83
N TYR A 218 -13.88 9.83 1.18
CA TYR A 218 -13.45 8.76 0.29
C TYR A 218 -14.54 7.69 0.30
N VAL A 219 -15.08 7.38 -0.88
CA VAL A 219 -16.07 6.32 -1.09
C VAL A 219 -15.37 5.23 -1.89
N GLY A 220 -15.15 4.07 -1.28
CA GLY A 220 -14.51 2.95 -1.94
C GLY A 220 -15.51 2.11 -2.71
N LYS A 221 -15.03 1.35 -3.69
CA LYS A 221 -15.84 0.33 -4.33
C LYS A 221 -16.10 -0.82 -3.33
N PRO A 222 -17.28 -1.46 -3.39
CA PRO A 222 -17.50 -2.66 -2.60
C PRO A 222 -16.51 -3.76 -3.04
N GLU A 223 -15.84 -4.38 -2.08
CA GLU A 223 -15.01 -5.56 -2.34
C GLU A 223 -15.89 -6.78 -2.68
N GLN A 224 -15.33 -7.77 -3.38
CA GLN A 224 -16.07 -8.99 -3.70
C GLN A 224 -16.58 -9.66 -2.42
N GLY A 225 -17.89 -9.94 -2.37
CA GLY A 225 -18.54 -10.54 -1.20
C GLY A 225 -18.87 -9.55 -0.07
N ILE A 226 -18.51 -8.27 -0.19
CA ILE A 226 -18.89 -7.21 0.75
C ILE A 226 -20.06 -6.42 0.16
N ARG A 227 -21.16 -6.32 0.92
CA ARG A 227 -22.39 -5.63 0.47
C ARG A 227 -22.34 -4.11 0.57
N ASN A 228 -21.36 -3.57 1.28
CA ASN A 228 -21.27 -2.14 1.56
C ASN A 228 -20.03 -1.55 0.88
N ALA A 229 -20.19 -0.38 0.28
CA ALA A 229 -19.09 0.49 -0.11
C ALA A 229 -18.50 1.11 1.18
N PRO A 230 -17.18 0.97 1.44
CA PRO A 230 -16.56 1.62 2.58
C PRO A 230 -16.51 3.14 2.39
N VAL A 231 -16.73 3.89 3.47
CA VAL A 231 -16.72 5.36 3.47
C VAL A 231 -15.85 5.87 4.61
N LEU A 232 -14.90 6.75 4.29
CA LEU A 232 -14.16 7.55 5.25
C LEU A 232 -14.53 9.03 5.12
N CYS A 233 -14.70 9.70 6.25
CA CYS A 233 -14.85 11.15 6.31
C CYS A 233 -13.74 11.76 7.17
N PHE A 234 -12.94 12.61 6.54
CA PHE A 234 -11.88 13.38 7.15
C PHE A 234 -12.30 14.83 7.33
N VAL A 235 -11.74 15.48 8.37
CA VAL A 235 -11.85 16.91 8.59
C VAL A 235 -10.47 17.53 8.50
N GLY A 236 -10.39 18.67 7.80
CA GLY A 236 -9.21 19.52 7.75
C GLY A 236 -9.60 20.99 7.93
N ARG A 237 -8.64 21.91 7.82
CA ARG A 237 -8.93 23.35 7.75
C ARG A 237 -9.12 23.79 6.30
N LEU A 238 -10.14 24.59 6.02
CA LEU A 238 -10.42 25.08 4.66
C LEU A 238 -9.28 25.93 4.08
N ASP A 239 -8.54 26.64 4.94
CA ASP A 239 -7.41 27.51 4.56
C ASP A 239 -6.10 26.78 4.25
N ARG A 240 -6.15 25.45 4.14
CA ARG A 240 -4.99 24.59 3.92
C ARG A 240 -3.92 24.52 5.02
N ALA A 241 -4.11 25.17 6.17
CA ALA A 241 -3.17 25.06 7.28
C ALA A 241 -3.34 23.77 8.11
N ASP A 242 -2.29 23.37 8.81
CA ASP A 242 -2.32 22.18 9.67
C ASP A 242 -3.19 22.35 10.91
N LEU A 243 -3.82 21.24 11.31
CA LEU A 243 -4.35 21.03 12.64
C LEU A 243 -3.17 20.73 13.59
N LYS A 244 -3.19 21.36 14.77
CA LYS A 244 -2.13 21.19 15.80
C LYS A 244 -2.54 20.24 16.93
N GLU A 245 -3.82 19.89 16.97
CA GLU A 245 -4.43 19.03 17.96
C GLU A 245 -5.66 18.32 17.38
N SER A 246 -6.13 17.30 18.07
CA SER A 246 -7.36 16.59 17.71
C SER A 246 -8.58 17.50 17.90
N ILE A 247 -9.44 17.59 16.88
CA ILE A 247 -10.72 18.29 16.93
C ILE A 247 -11.93 17.33 16.91
N VAL A 248 -11.69 16.03 16.75
CA VAL A 248 -12.72 14.99 16.79
C VAL A 248 -13.00 14.56 18.22
N SER A 249 -14.27 14.58 18.61
CA SER A 249 -14.74 14.10 19.92
C SER A 249 -14.72 12.57 19.98
N LYS A 250 -14.16 12.00 21.06
CA LYS A 250 -14.18 10.55 21.32
C LYS A 250 -15.60 10.03 21.42
#